data_AF-A0A920FU57-F1
#
_entry.id   AF-A0A920FU57-F1
#
_cell.length_a   1.000
_cell.length_b   1.000
_cell.length_c   1.000
_cell.angle_alpha   90.00
_cell.angle_beta   90.00
_cell.angle_gamma   90.00
#
_symmetry.space_group_name_H-M   'P 1'
#
loop_
_entity.id
_entity.type
_entity.pdbx_description
1 polymer ?
#
loop_
_entity_poly.entity_id
_entity_poly.type
_entity_poly.pdbx_seq_one_letter_code
_entity_poly.pdbx_strand_id
1 'polypeptide(L)' 'MFNIAVITDPIECLLKETDTTLGIINILQKNNKIFYIDTTTIQINNHNVFGNVQELTLNLHNKKYFHLKNKKKLI' A
#
# COMPACT_ATOMS: atom_id res chain seq x y z
N MET A 1 4.50 -12.54 12.62
CA MET A 1 3.53 -11.80 11.80
C MET A 1 3.80 -10.32 12.00
N PHE A 2 4.21 -9.61 10.94
CA PHE A 2 4.55 -8.19 10.99
C PHE A 2 3.47 -7.31 10.35
N ASN A 3 3.48 -6.03 10.70
CA ASN A 3 2.78 -4.96 10.00
C ASN A 3 3.83 -4.23 9.14
N ILE A 4 3.71 -4.31 7.83
CA ILE A 4 4.68 -3.74 6.89
C ILE A 4 4.03 -2.57 6.17
N ALA A 5 4.64 -1.39 6.25
CA ALA A 5 4.21 -0.23 5.47
C ALA A 5 4.98 -0.18 4.14
N VAL A 6 4.28 0.09 3.05
CA VAL A 6 4.84 0.33 1.72
C VAL A 6 4.39 1.71 1.27
N ILE A 7 5.36 2.56 0.98
CA ILE A 7 5.16 3.90 0.44
C ILE A 7 5.51 3.83 -1.03
N THR A 8 4.55 4.12 -1.91
CA THR A 8 4.75 4.11 -3.36
C THR A 8 3.72 5.01 -4.04
N ASP A 9 3.88 5.22 -5.34
CA ASP A 9 2.92 5.92 -6.19
C ASP A 9 1.50 5.31 -6.07
N PRO A 10 0.46 6.03 -6.54
CA PRO A 10 -0.90 5.49 -6.61
C PRO A 10 -0.89 4.06 -7.15
N ILE A 11 -1.46 3.12 -6.39
CA ILE A 11 -1.38 1.69 -6.72
C ILE A 11 -2.02 1.40 -8.08
N GLU A 12 -2.97 2.23 -8.49
CA GLU A 12 -3.60 2.26 -9.81
C GLU A 12 -2.61 2.48 -10.96
N CYS A 13 -1.49 3.17 -10.72
CA CYS A 13 -0.46 3.47 -11.71
C CYS A 13 0.55 2.33 -11.88
N LEU A 14 0.56 1.35 -10.98
CA LEU A 14 1.52 0.24 -11.04
C LEU A 14 1.12 -0.77 -12.13
N LEU A 15 2.09 -1.18 -12.93
CA LEU A 15 1.88 -2.16 -14.00
C LEU A 15 1.91 -3.56 -13.42
N LYS A 16 0.72 -4.17 -13.28
CA LYS A 16 0.51 -5.50 -12.69
C LYS A 16 1.50 -6.58 -13.15
N GLU A 17 1.90 -6.57 -14.42
CA GLU A 17 2.69 -7.62 -15.06
C GLU A 17 4.20 -7.48 -14.82
N THR A 18 4.68 -6.27 -14.57
CA THR A 18 6.11 -5.95 -14.56
C THR A 18 6.58 -5.27 -13.27
N ASP A 19 5.66 -4.76 -12.46
CA ASP A 19 6.00 -4.03 -11.25
C ASP A 19 6.50 -4.96 -10.14
N THR A 20 7.75 -4.75 -9.74
CA THR A 20 8.43 -5.55 -8.72
C THR A 20 7.86 -5.31 -7.32
N THR A 21 7.33 -4.11 -7.05
CA THR A 21 6.69 -3.76 -5.77
C THR A 21 5.48 -4.63 -5.54
N LEU A 22 4.64 -4.81 -6.56
CA LEU A 22 3.47 -5.70 -6.49
C LEU A 22 3.88 -7.17 -6.25
N GLY A 23 4.95 -7.63 -6.89
CA GLY A 23 5.51 -8.97 -6.67
C GLY A 23 5.98 -9.18 -5.22
N ILE A 24 6.71 -8.21 -4.66
CA ILE A 24 7.20 -8.23 -3.29
C ILE A 24 6.03 -8.23 -2.30
N ILE A 25 5.07 -7.32 -2.47
CA ILE A 25 3.87 -7.25 -1.62
C ILE A 25 3.10 -8.58 -1.66
N ASN A 26 2.94 -9.18 -2.84
CA ASN A 26 2.19 -10.42 -3.01
C ASN A 26 2.81 -11.61 -2.25
N ILE A 27 4.14 -11.63 -2.09
CA ILE A 27 4.82 -12.62 -1.27
C ILE A 27 4.66 -12.28 0.22
N LEU A 28 4.92 -11.03 0.60
CA LEU A 28 4.92 -10.60 2.00
C LEU A 28 3.54 -10.75 2.66
N GLN A 29 2.46 -10.45 1.93
CA GLN A 29 1.10 -10.47 2.46
C GLN A 29 0.63 -11.87 2.90
N LYS A 30 1.30 -12.96 2.47
CA LYS A 30 0.95 -14.33 2.86
C LYS A 30 1.02 -14.55 4.37
N ASN A 31 1.94 -13.85 5.03
CA ASN A 31 2.24 -14.03 6.45
C ASN A 31 2.21 -12.71 7.26
N ASN A 32 1.91 -11.58 6.59
CA ASN A 32 2.01 -10.24 7.17
C ASN A 32 0.84 -9.36 6.74
N LYS A 33 0.54 -8.32 7.52
CA LYS A 33 -0.39 -7.27 7.12
C LYS A 33 0.36 -6.19 6.36
N ILE A 34 -0.18 -5.78 5.21
CA ILE A 34 0.41 -4.74 4.38
C ILE A 34 -0.39 -3.45 4.58
N PHE A 35 0.32 -2.37 4.85
CA PHE A 35 -0.21 -1.03 4.91
C PHE A 35 0.35 -0.23 3.75
N TYR A 36 -0.53 0.28 2.91
CA TYR A 36 -0.20 1.10 1.77
C TYR A 36 -0.33 2.58 2.14
N ILE A 37 0.66 3.35 1.71
CA ILE A 37 0.71 4.80 1.83
C ILE A 37 0.96 5.34 0.43
N ASP A 38 -0.03 6.03 -0.11
CA ASP A 38 0.06 6.73 -1.38
C ASP A 38 0.92 8.00 -1.21
N THR A 39 1.99 8.12 -2.00
CA THR A 39 2.90 9.28 -1.99
C THR A 39 2.17 10.60 -2.21
N THR A 40 1.08 10.62 -2.98
CA THR A 40 0.27 11.82 -3.25
C THR A 40 -0.51 12.30 -2.02
N THR A 41 -0.68 11.44 -1.02
CA THR A 41 -1.37 11.78 0.24
C THR A 41 -0.42 12.29 1.32
N ILE A 42 0.89 12.28 1.06
CA ILE A 42 1.90 12.69 2.03
C ILE A 42 1.93 14.21 2.13
N GLN A 43 1.85 14.72 3.36
CA GLN A 43 1.88 16.14 3.67
C GLN A 43 2.86 16.42 4.80
N ILE A 44 3.55 17.56 4.72
CA ILE A 44 4.44 18.03 5.79
C ILE A 44 3.78 19.24 6.44
N ASN A 45 3.57 19.19 7.76
CA ASN A 45 3.04 20.31 8.52
C ASN A 45 3.73 20.39 9.89
N ASN A 46 4.26 21.57 10.25
CA ASN A 46 4.96 21.81 11.51
C ASN A 46 6.03 20.74 11.85
N HIS A 47 6.90 20.41 10.87
CA HIS A 47 7.95 19.38 10.98
C HIS A 47 7.45 17.93 11.17
N ASN A 48 6.13 17.71 11.10
CA ASN A 48 5.54 16.37 11.13
C ASN A 48 5.13 15.94 9.71
N VAL A 49 5.24 14.64 9.44
CA VAL A 49 4.86 14.02 8.17
C VAL A 49 3.57 13.23 8.37
N PHE A 50 2.57 13.52 7.56
CA PHE A 50 1.25 12.88 7.60
C PHE A 50 1.00 12.16 6.28
N GLY A 51 0.23 11.07 6.30
CA GLY A 51 -0.17 10.36 5.09
C GLY A 51 -1.41 9.52 5.34
N ASN A 52 -2.16 9.21 4.27
CA ASN A 52 -3.26 8.28 4.38
C ASN A 52 -2.70 6.85 4.38
N VAL A 53 -3.03 6.10 5.43
CA VAL A 53 -2.62 4.71 5.59
C VAL A 53 -3.83 3.82 5.39
N GLN A 54 -3.73 2.88 4.45
CA GLN A 54 -4.80 1.92 4.15
C GLN A 54 -4.25 0.50 4.24
N GLU A 55 -5.06 -0.46 4.69
CA GLU A 55 -4.65 -1.86 4.64
C GLU A 55 -4.83 -2.38 3.21
N LEU A 56 -3.77 -2.96 2.65
CA LEU A 56 -3.71 -3.45 1.28
C LEU A 56 -3.79 -4.97 1.25
N THR A 57 -4.60 -5.50 0.33
CA THR A 57 -4.57 -6.90 -0.08
C THR A 57 -4.45 -6.97 -1.60
N LEU A 58 -3.48 -7.75 -2.08
CA LEU A 58 -3.31 -8.03 -3.50
C LEU A 58 -3.90 -9.39 -3.87
N ASN A 59 -4.49 -9.46 -5.05
CA ASN A 59 -4.80 -10.69 -5.73
C ASN A 59 -4.42 -10.53 -7.20
N LEU A 60 -3.18 -10.90 -7.54
CA LEU A 60 -2.65 -10.76 -8.89
C LEU A 60 -3.30 -11.70 -9.91
N HIS A 61 -4.20 -12.62 -9.52
CA HIS A 61 -4.97 -13.42 -10.48
C HIS A 61 -6.22 -12.69 -10.99
N ASN A 62 -6.71 -11.69 -10.26
CA ASN A 62 -7.95 -10.98 -10.59
C ASN A 62 -7.71 -9.78 -11.52
N LYS A 63 -8.77 -9.36 -12.24
CA LYS A 63 -8.75 -8.13 -13.05
C LYS A 63 -8.57 -6.89 -12.17
N LYS A 64 -9.37 -6.77 -11.10
CA LYS A 64 -9.11 -5.83 -10.01
C LYS A 64 -8.16 -6.50 -9.02
N TYR A 65 -6.88 -6.20 -9.15
CA TYR A 65 -5.81 -6.94 -8.48
C TYR A 65 -5.44 -6.42 -7.09
N PHE A 66 -6.09 -5.34 -6.63
CA PHE A 66 -5.86 -4.76 -5.31
C PHE A 66 -7.18 -4.43 -4.61
N HIS A 67 -7.16 -4.50 -3.29
CA HIS A 67 -8.24 -4.06 -2.40
C HIS A 67 -7.65 -3.21 -1.26
N LEU A 68 -8.20 -2.03 -1.07
CA LEU A 68 -7.82 -1.09 -0.03
C LEU A 68 -8.93 -1.04 1.02
N LYS A 69 -8.61 -1.40 2.25
CA LYS A 69 -9.50 -1.25 3.40
C LYS A 69 -9.09 0.00 4.17
N ASN A 70 -9.97 0.99 4.18
CA ASN A 70 -9.77 2.21 4.96
C ASN A 70 -9.61 1.85 6.45
N LYS A 71 -8.42 2.11 6.98
CA LYS A 71 -8.22 2.29 8.41
C LYS A 71 -8.16 3.79 8.66
N LYS A 72 -8.90 4.24 9.68
CA LYS A 72 -8.98 5.65 10.05
C LYS A 72 -7.57 6.23 10.20
N LYS A 73 -7.42 7.44 9.67
CA LYS A 73 -6.33 8.42 9.86
C LYS A 73 -5.48 8.10 11.10
N LEU A 74 -4.20 7.78 10.90
CA LEU A 74 -3.21 7.85 11.98
C LEU A 74 -2.58 9.24 11.92
N ILE A 75 -2.70 9.95 13.04
CA ILE A 75 -2.15 11.28 13.30
C ILE A 75 -0.68 11.13 13.64
#